data_AF-A0A1Q8QML7-F1
#
_entry.id   AF-A0A1Q8QML7-F1
#
_cell.length_a   1.000
_cell.length_b   1.000
_cell.length_c   1.000
_cell.angle_alpha   90.00
_cell.angle_beta   90.00
_cell.angle_gamma   90.00
#
_symmetry.space_group_name_H-M   'P 1'
#
loop_
_entity.id
_entity.type
_entity.pdbx_description
1 polymer ?
#
loop_
_entity_poly.entity_id
_entity_poly.type
_entity_poly.pdbx_seq_one_letter_code
_entity_poly.pdbx_strand_id
1 'polypeptide(L)' 'MTFDSLKMEPLFRADARLEIEERETTCQCQACGNGFTITDKYWFICPSCEDLRAEVLSGRELYIEHYQGEEIAAE' A
#
# COMPACT_ATOMS: atom_id res chain seq x y z
N MET A 1 3.99 -13.52 -13.85
CA MET A 1 3.39 -12.62 -12.83
C MET A 1 2.87 -13.51 -11.70
N THR A 2 3.29 -13.28 -10.46
CA THR A 2 3.14 -14.26 -9.36
C THR A 2 1.70 -14.51 -8.92
N PHE A 3 0.81 -13.50 -9.00
CA PHE A 3 -0.60 -13.63 -8.62
C PHE A 3 -1.38 -14.59 -9.53
N ASP A 4 -1.24 -14.48 -10.86
CA ASP A 4 -2.02 -15.30 -11.79
C ASP A 4 -1.69 -16.79 -11.70
N SER A 5 -0.46 -17.14 -11.30
CA SER A 5 -0.08 -18.53 -11.08
C SER A 5 -0.87 -19.20 -9.94
N LEU A 6 -1.33 -18.42 -8.96
CA LEU A 6 -2.13 -18.93 -7.83
C LEU A 6 -3.54 -19.34 -8.24
N LYS A 7 -4.06 -18.83 -9.36
CA LYS A 7 -5.39 -19.17 -9.89
C LYS A 7 -5.51 -20.62 -10.38
N MET A 8 -4.39 -21.33 -10.49
CA MET A 8 -4.36 -22.76 -10.81
C MET A 8 -4.63 -23.65 -9.59
N GLU A 9 -4.53 -23.09 -8.37
CA GLU A 9 -4.76 -23.82 -7.13
C GLU A 9 -6.27 -23.92 -6.83
N PRO A 10 -6.75 -25.04 -6.25
CA PRO A 10 -8.19 -25.28 -6.02
C PRO A 10 -8.90 -24.24 -5.16
N LEU A 11 -8.16 -23.54 -4.30
CA LEU A 11 -8.70 -22.52 -3.40
C LEU A 11 -9.07 -21.22 -4.15
N PHE A 12 -8.45 -20.94 -5.30
CA PHE A 12 -8.61 -19.68 -6.00
C PHE A 12 -9.46 -19.85 -7.26
N ARG A 13 -10.40 -18.94 -7.45
CA ARG A 13 -11.17 -18.90 -8.69
C ARG A 13 -10.34 -18.39 -9.86
N ALA A 14 -10.52 -19.01 -11.02
CA ALA A 14 -9.84 -18.65 -12.26
C ALA A 14 -10.10 -17.20 -12.70
N ASP A 15 -11.26 -16.64 -12.33
CA ASP A 15 -11.67 -15.28 -12.68
C ASP A 15 -11.35 -14.24 -11.59
N ALA A 16 -10.62 -14.61 -10.54
CA ALA A 16 -10.16 -13.68 -9.52
C ALA A 16 -9.40 -12.51 -10.14
N ARG A 17 -9.67 -11.29 -9.66
CA ARG A 17 -9.03 -10.06 -10.14
C ARG A 17 -8.14 -9.50 -9.04
N LEU A 18 -6.93 -9.08 -9.42
CA LEU A 18 -6.05 -8.30 -8.57
C LEU A 18 -6.25 -6.83 -8.90
N GLU A 19 -6.79 -6.08 -7.95
CA GLU A 19 -6.89 -4.63 -8.03
C GLU A 19 -5.82 -4.04 -7.11
N ILE A 20 -4.95 -3.18 -7.66
CA ILE A 20 -3.88 -2.50 -6.91
C ILE A 20 -4.24 -1.02 -6.89
N GLU A 21 -4.41 -0.48 -5.69
CA GLU A 21 -4.54 0.96 -5.48
C GLU A 21 -3.17 1.54 -5.06
N GLU A 22 -2.65 2.44 -5.89
CA GLU A 22 -1.43 3.19 -5.56
C GLU A 22 -1.78 4.27 -4.53
N ARG A 23 -1.09 4.26 -3.38
CA ARG A 23 -1.26 5.25 -2.32
C ARG A 23 -0.07 6.19 -2.29
N GLU A 24 -0.33 7.48 -2.13
CA GLU A 24 0.73 8.47 -1.96
C GLU A 24 1.54 8.20 -0.68
N THR A 25 2.85 8.46 -0.76
CA THR A 25 3.70 8.46 0.42
C THR A 25 3.51 9.78 1.16
N THR A 26 2.90 9.70 2.34
CA THR A 26 2.75 10.85 3.23
C THR A 26 3.64 10.69 4.45
N CYS A 27 4.14 11.82 4.95
CA CYS A 27 5.08 11.89 6.05
C CYS A 27 4.67 12.93 7.09
N GLN A 28 5.13 12.74 8.32
CA GLN A 28 5.13 13.76 9.37
C GLN A 28 6.57 14.07 9.79
N CYS A 29 6.92 15.35 9.79
CA CYS A 29 8.20 15.80 10.31
C CYS A 29 8.25 15.68 11.83
N GLN A 30 9.24 14.99 12.35
CA GLN A 30 9.46 14.79 13.79
C GLN A 30 10.06 16.02 14.48
N ALA A 31 10.57 17.00 13.71
CA ALA A 31 11.16 18.23 14.26
C ALA A 31 10.12 19.35 14.45
N CYS A 32 9.27 19.59 13.45
CA CYS A 32 8.29 20.68 13.48
C CYS A 32 6.82 20.21 13.47
N GLY A 33 6.56 18.91 13.29
CA GLY A 33 5.21 18.34 13.25
C GLY A 33 4.47 18.50 11.90
N ASN A 34 5.06 19.19 10.92
CA ASN A 34 4.40 19.42 9.63
C ASN A 34 4.16 18.11 8.87
N GLY A 35 2.93 17.93 8.38
CA GLY A 35 2.56 16.85 7.46
C GLY A 35 2.87 17.23 6.01
N PHE A 36 3.40 16.30 5.22
CA PHE A 36 3.73 16.54 3.82
C PHE A 36 3.68 15.25 2.98
N THR A 37 3.38 15.40 1.69
CA THR A 37 3.41 14.32 0.70
C THR A 37 4.75 14.33 -0.03
N ILE A 38 5.33 13.16 -0.26
CA ILE A 38 6.55 12.99 -1.04
C ILE A 38 6.19 13.01 -2.53
N THR A 39 6.41 14.15 -3.18
CA THR A 39 6.18 14.30 -4.63
C THR A 39 7.36 13.78 -5.45
N ASP A 40 8.58 13.91 -4.93
CA ASP A 40 9.81 13.44 -5.57
C ASP A 40 10.34 12.20 -4.85
N LYS A 41 10.51 11.10 -5.59
CA LYS A 41 10.71 9.73 -5.09
C LYS A 41 11.88 9.49 -4.11
N TYR A 42 12.69 10.49 -3.81
CA TYR A 42 13.94 10.33 -3.06
C TYR A 42 14.17 11.38 -1.96
N TRP A 43 13.28 12.37 -1.78
CA TRP A 43 13.52 13.47 -0.84
C TRP A 43 12.54 13.47 0.34
N PHE A 44 12.96 12.85 1.44
CA PHE A 44 12.28 12.88 2.74
C PHE A 44 12.72 14.09 3.57
N ILE A 45 12.70 15.27 2.95
CA ILE A 45 13.08 16.54 3.59
C ILE A 45 11.80 17.31 3.88
N CYS A 46 11.61 17.76 5.13
CA CYS A 46 10.45 18.57 5.46
C CYS A 46 10.50 19.92 4.71
N PRO A 47 9.48 20.29 3.92
CA PRO A 47 9.47 21.56 3.18
C PRO A 47 9.34 22.79 4.08
N SER A 48 8.98 22.61 5.36
CA SER A 48 8.77 23.71 6.30
C SER A 48 10.00 24.07 7.14
N CYS A 49 10.84 23.10 7.48
CA CYS A 49 11.98 23.31 8.38
C CYS A 49 13.28 22.67 7.89
N GLU A 50 13.26 22.02 6.72
CA GLU A 50 14.40 21.37 6.07
C GLU A 50 15.02 20.21 6.87
N ASP A 51 14.40 19.79 7.97
CA ASP A 51 14.83 18.64 8.75
C ASP A 51 14.56 17.32 7.99
N LEU A 52 15.46 16.35 8.19
CA LEU A 52 15.45 15.03 7.54
C LEU A 52 14.67 13.97 8.35
N ARG A 53 14.29 14.27 9.59
CA ARG A 53 13.55 13.35 10.46
C ARG A 53 12.08 13.33 10.05
N ALA A 54 11.77 12.54 9.03
CA ALA A 54 10.42 12.28 8.55
C ALA A 54 9.96 10.88 8.93
N GLU A 55 8.78 10.77 9.55
CA GLU A 55 8.09 9.50 9.75
C GLU A 55 7.13 9.27 8.60
N VAL A 56 7.18 8.09 7.98
CA VAL A 56 6.26 7.70 6.89
C VAL A 56 4.95 7.20 7.49
N LEU A 57 3.85 7.84 7.14
CA LEU A 57 2.49 7.52 7.61
C LEU A 57 1.69 6.67 6.61
N SER A 58 2.00 6.75 5.31
CA SER A 58 1.32 6.03 4.24
C SER A 58 2.30 5.67 3.11
N GLY A 59 1.96 4.66 2.29
CA GLY A 59 2.71 4.31 1.07
C GLY A 59 3.97 3.45 1.30
N ARG A 60 4.21 2.96 2.52
CA ARG A 60 5.35 2.07 2.83
C ARG A 60 5.07 0.59 2.59
N GLU A 61 3.82 0.18 2.79
CA GLU A 61 3.46 -1.23 2.94
C GLU A 61 2.49 -1.65 1.84
N LEU A 62 2.66 -2.90 1.36
CA LEU A 62 1.66 -3.56 0.53
C LEU A 62 0.73 -4.34 1.46
N TYR A 63 -0.53 -3.93 1.52
CA TYR A 63 -1.54 -4.50 2.42
C TYR A 63 -2.77 -4.95 1.63
N ILE A 64 -3.41 -6.05 2.07
CA ILE A 64 -4.69 -6.51 1.52
C ILE A 64 -5.79 -5.76 2.26
N GLU A 65 -6.32 -4.71 1.65
CA GLU A 65 -7.43 -3.92 2.21
C GLU A 65 -8.75 -4.70 2.19
N HIS A 66 -9.00 -5.47 1.12
CA HIS A 66 -10.23 -6.23 0.92
C HIS A 66 -10.00 -7.51 0.12
N TYR A 67 -10.80 -8.54 0.38
CA TYR A 67 -10.91 -9.74 -0.46
C TYR A 67 -12.37 -10.18 -0.55
N GLN A 68 -12.74 -10.82 -1.66
CA GLN A 68 -14.07 -11.35 -1.89
C GLN A 68 -13.98 -12.83 -2.26
N GLY A 69 -14.87 -13.64 -1.70
CA GLY A 69 -14.99 -15.06 -1.98
C GLY A 69 -16.43 -15.56 -1.82
N GLU A 70 -16.68 -16.77 -2.27
CA GLU A 70 -17.96 -17.47 -2.12
C GLU A 70 -17.78 -18.64 -1.17
N GLU A 71 -18.74 -18.86 -0.28
CA GLU A 71 -18.78 -20.09 0.53
C GLU A 71 -19.26 -21.24 -0.34
N ILE A 72 -18.53 -22.36 -0.31
CA ILE A 72 -19.00 -23.61 -0.91
C ILE A 72 -19.81 -24.31 0.18
N ALA A 73 -21.14 -24.31 0.04
CA ALA A 73 -21.99 -25.05 0.97
C ALA A 73 -21.62 -26.54 0.95
N ALA A 74 -21.30 -27.10 2.11
CA ALA A 74 -21.06 -28.53 2.26
C ALA A 74 -22.41 -29.26 2.17
N GLU A 75 -22.59 -30.07 1.11
CA GLU A 75 -23.67 -31.07 0.99
C GLU A 75 -23.34 -32.33 1.80
#